data_AF-A0A661FG64-F1
#
_entry.id   AF-A0A661FG64-F1
#
_cell.length_a   1.000
_cell.length_b   1.000
_cell.length_c   1.000
_cell.angle_alpha   90.00
_cell.angle_beta   90.00
_cell.angle_gamma   90.00
#
_symmetry.space_group_name_H-M   'P 1'
#
loop_
_entity.id
_entity.type
_entity.pdbx_description
1 polymer ?
#
loop_
_entity_poly.entity_id
_entity_poly.type
_entity_poly.pdbx_seq_one_letter_code
_entity_poly.pdbx_strand_id
1 'polypeptide(L)' 'MGMTYGGPSYEVYSYEKGIMTIDVLTPADKKLIWRGSTSRRLSSSSTPEKSKKAINEVVAEIFSHYPPGKKK' A
#
# COMPACT_ATOMS: atom_id res chain seq x y z
N MET A 1 42.07 24.95 -23.56
CA MET A 1 41.57 24.18 -22.41
C MET A 1 40.13 24.59 -22.16
N GLY A 2 39.15 23.80 -22.61
CA GLY A 2 37.72 24.11 -22.44
C GLY A 2 37.17 23.41 -21.20
N MET A 3 36.68 24.16 -20.22
CA MET A 3 36.04 23.61 -19.03
C MET A 3 34.60 23.25 -19.36
N THR A 4 34.26 21.97 -19.33
CA THR A 4 32.86 21.50 -19.43
C THR A 4 32.25 21.57 -18.03
N TYR A 5 31.18 22.33 -17.87
CA TYR A 5 30.43 22.41 -16.62
C TYR A 5 29.50 21.20 -16.52
N GLY A 6 29.95 20.15 -15.84
CA GLY A 6 29.09 19.06 -15.38
C GLY A 6 28.27 19.53 -14.17
N GLY A 7 27.06 20.05 -14.42
CA GLY A 7 26.09 20.34 -13.35
C GLY A 7 25.61 19.04 -12.69
N PRO A 8 25.12 19.09 -11.43
CA PRO A 8 24.69 17.89 -10.71
C PRO A 8 23.52 17.22 -11.44
N SER A 9 23.70 15.95 -11.84
CA SER A 9 22.63 15.11 -12.37
C SER A 9 21.73 14.64 -11.22
N TYR A 10 20.45 14.99 -11.27
CA TYR A 10 19.43 14.45 -10.38
C TYR A 10 18.72 13.28 -11.08
N GLU A 11 18.84 12.07 -10.53
CA GLU A 11 18.04 10.93 -11.00
C GLU A 11 16.69 10.93 -10.27
N VAL A 12 15.60 11.15 -11.01
CA VAL A 12 14.23 11.04 -10.51
C VAL A 12 13.69 9.66 -10.87
N TYR A 13 13.26 8.90 -9.87
CA TYR A 13 12.63 7.59 -10.08
C TYR A 13 11.13 7.65 -9.81
N SER A 14 10.32 7.31 -10.81
CA SER A 14 8.87 7.17 -10.68
C SER A 14 8.49 5.72 -10.37
N TYR A 15 7.55 5.52 -9.47
CA TYR A 15 6.97 4.21 -9.17
C TYR A 15 5.47 4.31 -8.95
N GLU A 16 4.76 3.23 -9.25
CA GLU A 16 3.34 3.11 -8.96
C GLU A 16 3.12 2.72 -7.50
N LYS A 17 2.20 3.44 -6.84
CA LYS A 17 1.79 3.17 -5.47
C LYS A 17 0.32 2.80 -5.45
N GLY A 18 0.03 1.54 -5.10
CA GLY A 18 -1.32 1.08 -4.83
C GLY A 18 -1.71 1.38 -3.39
N ILE A 19 -2.93 1.87 -3.18
CA ILE A 19 -3.52 2.06 -1.84
C ILE A 19 -4.65 1.03 -1.71
N MET A 20 -4.68 0.32 -0.58
CA MET A 20 -5.75 -0.62 -0.27
C MET A 20 -6.40 -0.22 1.06
N THR A 21 -7.73 -0.11 1.04
CA THR A 21 -8.55 0.27 2.19
C THR A 21 -9.61 -0.80 2.42
N ILE A 22 -9.82 -1.17 3.68
CA ILE A 22 -10.88 -2.09 4.12
C ILE A 22 -11.77 -1.37 5.12
N ASP A 23 -13.07 -1.35 4.81
CA ASP A 23 -14.10 -0.73 5.65
C ASP A 23 -14.97 -1.80 6.30
N VAL A 24 -15.12 -1.71 7.61
CA VAL A 24 -16.03 -2.56 8.38
C VAL A 24 -17.23 -1.71 8.79
N LEU A 25 -18.42 -2.15 8.38
CA LEU A 25 -19.69 -1.47 8.60
C LEU A 25 -20.59 -2.31 9.51
N THR A 26 -21.50 -1.67 10.25
CA THR A 26 -22.60 -2.36 10.92
C THR A 26 -23.63 -2.86 9.91
N PRO A 27 -24.24 -4.06 10.11
CA PRO A 27 -25.27 -4.55 9.20
C PRO A 27 -26.59 -3.74 9.24
N ALA A 28 -26.93 -3.18 10.39
CA ALA A 28 -28.23 -2.55 10.62
C ALA A 28 -28.38 -1.20 9.92
N ASP A 29 -27.36 -0.35 10.03
CA ASP A 29 -27.38 1.04 9.56
C ASP A 29 -26.21 1.38 8.61
N LYS A 30 -25.40 0.38 8.19
CA LYS A 30 -24.22 0.56 7.33
C LYS A 30 -23.23 1.60 7.86
N LYS A 31 -23.19 1.79 9.18
CA LYS A 31 -22.32 2.76 9.83
C LYS A 31 -20.89 2.23 9.87
N LEU A 32 -19.92 3.07 9.48
CA LEU A 32 -18.51 2.74 9.55
C LEU A 32 -18.06 2.62 11.01
N ILE A 33 -17.59 1.43 11.40
CA ILE A 33 -17.07 1.16 12.75
C ILE A 33 -15.55 1.02 12.78
N TRP A 34 -14.93 0.71 11.63
CA TRP A 34 -13.49 0.65 11.51
C TRP A 34 -13.05 0.77 10.05
N ARG A 35 -11.87 1.36 9.84
CA ARG A 35 -11.19 1.45 8.56
C ARG A 35 -9.72 1.10 8.73
N GLY A 36 -9.25 0.13 7.98
CA GLY A 36 -7.83 -0.17 7.82
C GLY A 36 -7.34 0.34 6.47
N SER A 37 -6.12 0.87 6.39
CA SER A 37 -5.52 1.29 5.12
C SER A 37 -4.03 1.02 5.11
N THR A 38 -3.53 0.53 3.99
CA THR A 38 -2.09 0.36 3.74
C THR A 38 -1.79 0.74 2.30
N SER A 39 -0.51 0.94 2.00
CA SER A 39 -0.08 1.30 0.66
C SER A 39 1.21 0.59 0.31
N ARG A 40 1.26 0.04 -0.91
CA ARG A 40 2.39 -0.76 -1.38
C ARG A 40 2.81 -0.31 -2.78
N ARG A 41 4.11 -0.36 -3.05
CA ARG A 41 4.63 -0.15 -4.40
C ARG A 41 4.21 -1.33 -5.28
N LEU A 42 3.67 -1.04 -6.46
CA LEU A 42 3.31 -2.06 -7.43
C LEU A 42 4.53 -2.36 -8.30
N SER A 43 4.80 -3.64 -8.57
CA SER A 43 5.78 -4.05 -9.57
C SER A 43 5.07 -4.37 -10.87
N SER A 44 5.65 -3.95 -12.00
CA SER A 44 5.09 -4.09 -13.34
C SER A 44 5.05 -5.54 -13.87
N SER A 45 5.51 -6.51 -13.10
CA SER A 45 5.62 -7.92 -13.50
C SER A 45 5.10 -8.86 -12.40
N SER A 46 3.78 -9.06 -12.36
CA SER A 46 3.12 -9.94 -11.38
C SER A 46 2.24 -10.98 -12.08
N THR A 47 2.47 -12.27 -11.83
CA THR A 47 1.53 -13.32 -12.26
C THR A 47 0.25 -13.26 -11.41
N PRO A 48 -0.87 -13.85 -11.84
CA PRO A 48 -2.09 -13.92 -11.04
C PRO A 48 -1.86 -14.51 -9.63
N GLU A 49 -1.01 -15.53 -9.51
CA GLU A 49 -0.69 -16.21 -8.25
C GLU A 49 0.10 -15.30 -7.30
N LYS A 50 1.11 -14.58 -7.82
CA LYS A 50 1.89 -13.60 -7.04
C LYS A 50 1.00 -12.47 -6.56
N SER A 51 0.09 -12.00 -7.43
CA SER A 51 -0.88 -10.95 -7.09
C SER A 51 -1.81 -11.40 -5.97
N LYS A 52 -2.36 -12.62 -6.06
CA LYS A 52 -3.21 -13.20 -5.00
C LYS A 52 -2.47 -13.33 -3.67
N LYS A 53 -1.23 -13.80 -3.69
CA LYS A 53 -0.39 -13.89 -2.49
C LYS A 53 -0.15 -12.50 -1.87
N ALA A 54 0.23 -11.52 -2.68
CA ALA A 54 0.46 -10.16 -2.22
C ALA A 54 -0.81 -9.55 -1.61
N ILE A 55 -1.98 -9.73 -2.24
CA ILE A 55 -3.27 -9.28 -1.69
C ILE A 55 -3.51 -9.93 -0.32
N ASN A 56 -3.35 -11.24 -0.19
CA ASN A 56 -3.57 -11.95 1.08
C ASN A 56 -2.65 -11.45 2.21
N GLU A 57 -1.37 -11.20 1.90
CA GLU A 57 -0.42 -10.62 2.86
C GLU A 57 -0.84 -9.23 3.32
N VAL A 58 -1.25 -8.38 2.37
CA VAL A 58 -1.70 -7.01 2.65
C VAL A 58 -3.00 -7.02 3.48
N VAL A 59 -3.93 -7.92 3.18
CA VAL A 59 -5.15 -8.12 3.98
C VAL A 59 -4.80 -8.54 5.40
N ALA A 60 -3.89 -9.51 5.57
CA ALA A 60 -3.46 -9.97 6.90
C ALA A 60 -2.78 -8.86 7.70
N GLU A 61 -1.94 -8.05 7.06
CA GLU A 61 -1.31 -6.87 7.65
C GLU A 61 -2.36 -5.87 8.15
N ILE A 62 -3.34 -5.51 7.32
CA ILE A 62 -4.43 -4.60 7.69
C ILE A 62 -5.21 -5.13 8.90
N PHE A 63 -5.57 -6.43 8.90
CA PHE A 63 -6.33 -7.03 10.00
C PHE A 63 -5.50 -7.30 11.26
N SER A 64 -4.18 -7.24 11.21
CA SER A 64 -3.34 -7.33 12.41
C SER A 64 -3.60 -6.18 13.41
N HIS A 65 -4.12 -5.06 12.91
CA HIS A 65 -4.53 -3.89 13.69
C HIS A 65 -6.02 -3.87 14.04
N TYR A 66 -6.77 -4.94 13.69
CA TYR A 66 -8.18 -5.09 14.00
C TYR A 66 -8.41 -6.07 15.16
N PRO A 67 -9.42 -5.84 16.02
CA PRO A 67 -10.22 -4.63 16.16
C PRO A 67 -9.45 -3.47 16.82
N PRO A 68 -9.89 -2.22 16.61
CA PRO A 68 -9.32 -1.06 17.26
C PRO A 68 -9.49 -1.22 18.78
N GLY A 69 -8.40 -1.28 19.52
CA GLY A 69 -8.43 -1.44 20.97
C GLY A 69 -8.14 -2.85 21.51
N LYS A 70 -7.65 -3.80 20.68
CA LYS A 70 -6.94 -4.97 21.21
C LYS A 70 -5.68 -4.51 21.95
N LYS A 71 -5.80 -4.26 23.25
CA LYS A 71 -4.65 -4.29 24.16
C LYS A 71 -4.12 -5.73 24.15
N LYS A 72 -2.80 -5.87 24.04
CA LYS A 72 -2.11 -7.15 24.27
C LYS A 72 -2.41 -7.65 25.68
#